data_AF-A0A8D2BPZ5-F1
#
_entry.id   AF-A0A8D2BPZ5-F1
#
_cell.length_a   1.000
_cell.length_b   1.000
_cell.length_c   1.000
_cell.angle_alpha   90.00
_cell.angle_beta   90.00
_cell.angle_gamma   90.00
#
_symmetry.space_group_name_H-M   'P 1'
#
loop_
_entity.id
_entity.type
_entity.pdbx_description
1 polymer ?
#
loop_
_entity_poly.entity_id
_entity_poly.type
_entity_poly.pdbx_seq_one_letter_code
_entity_poly.pdbx_strand_id
1 'polypeptide(L)'
;MLAEQAQVGESRAGEPGCLLCAVSPRAILQKHGSPVDATIAALVCTGVVNPQSMGLGGGVIFTIYNATTGRVEVINARERVPASHVAGLLDQCEQAQPLGTGAQWIGVPGELRGYAEAHRRHGHLPWAQLFQPTIELLQGDLRVPHILGQFLQSSFLRPSLYASSLRQLFFNGTEPLRPQDPLLWPALASTLETVAAEGAEALYTGRLSQLLLDDIAREGGQLTRKDLASFQVEVVDALAMPLGDYTLYSPPPPAGGALLSFVLNVLKGFNFSKESVARPEGRVNLYHHLVETLKFARGQRWRLWDPQSHPEVQNASWDLLGEALAQHIREQIDARGDHQLSHYSLAGSWSHRMGTAHVSVLGEDGSAVSATSTINTPFGAMVYSPRTGILLNNELLDLCWRHPRGSGIPPPPVPGERPPSSMVPSILVNAAQGSKLVIGGAGGELIISAVAQVSLGAPGWGGPVVLGGVGEGSWCPSLLACDLLSPCQAIVNKLWLGLDLQAAIAAPILHVDSKGRVEYEPSFSQVRPWSEPPPGRCLRALGGGASASVSWARCALALGTPGVDKLSGGGTRPVSWPSNQGQGGVHTSARLGSPAPWFLLCLGHSF
;
A
#
# COMPACT_ATOMS: atom_id res chain seq x y z
N MET A 1 -18.02 -4.92 23.52
CA MET A 1 -17.30 -3.85 22.82
C MET A 1 -16.44 -4.54 21.79
N LEU A 2 -16.82 -4.40 20.51
CA LEU A 2 -16.40 -5.28 19.43
C LEU A 2 -15.22 -4.66 18.68
N ALA A 3 -14.18 -5.46 18.41
CA ALA A 3 -13.02 -5.04 17.62
C ALA A 3 -13.32 -5.27 16.12
N GLU A 4 -14.10 -4.37 15.54
CA GLU A 4 -14.59 -4.49 14.16
C GLU A 4 -13.76 -3.62 13.20
N GLN A 5 -12.52 -4.04 12.90
CA GLN A 5 -11.65 -3.37 11.92
C GLN A 5 -10.96 -4.38 10.99
N ALA A 6 -11.68 -4.79 9.94
CA ALA A 6 -11.09 -5.31 8.73
C ALA A 6 -11.22 -4.23 7.64
N GLN A 7 -10.17 -3.44 7.45
CA GLN A 7 -10.21 -2.27 6.58
C GLN A 7 -9.57 -2.59 5.22
N VAL A 8 -10.41 -2.83 4.22
CA VAL A 8 -10.14 -2.44 2.83
C VAL A 8 -10.84 -1.10 2.69
N GLY A 9 -10.07 -0.04 2.41
CA GLY A 9 -10.46 1.36 2.59
C GLY A 9 -11.94 1.71 2.33
N GLU A 10 -12.71 1.91 3.40
CA GLU A 10 -14.04 2.55 3.34
C GLU A 10 -13.86 4.02 2.95
N SER A 11 -13.91 4.31 1.65
CA SER A 11 -14.14 5.66 1.14
C SER A 11 -15.55 6.11 1.51
N ARG A 12 -15.77 7.43 1.58
CA ARG A 12 -17.11 7.99 1.84
C ARG A 12 -18.07 7.55 0.72
N ALA A 13 -19.34 7.37 1.09
CA ALA A 13 -20.41 7.01 0.16
C ALA A 13 -20.42 7.94 -1.08
N GLY A 14 -19.94 7.43 -2.22
CA GLY A 14 -19.83 8.18 -3.47
C GLY A 14 -18.64 7.83 -4.38
N GLU A 15 -17.55 7.25 -3.86
CA GLU A 15 -16.31 7.03 -4.64
C GLU A 15 -16.11 5.55 -5.05
N PRO A 16 -16.18 5.19 -6.35
CA PRO A 16 -16.41 3.80 -6.79
C PRO A 16 -15.18 2.87 -6.78
N GLY A 17 -13.96 3.36 -6.53
CA GLY A 17 -12.72 2.58 -6.73
C GLY A 17 -12.53 1.39 -5.78
N CYS A 18 -12.67 1.60 -4.46
CA CYS A 18 -12.42 0.57 -3.45
C CYS A 18 -13.67 -0.30 -3.16
N LEU A 19 -14.86 0.23 -3.45
CA LEU A 19 -16.17 -0.42 -3.27
C LEU A 19 -16.48 -1.53 -4.29
N LEU A 20 -15.64 -1.71 -5.32
CA LEU A 20 -15.87 -2.66 -6.40
C LEU A 20 -15.51 -4.13 -6.05
N CYS A 21 -14.75 -4.37 -4.97
CA CYS A 21 -14.57 -5.73 -4.47
C CYS A 21 -15.78 -6.18 -3.65
N ALA A 22 -16.63 -7.02 -4.26
CA ALA A 22 -17.74 -7.68 -3.59
C ALA A 22 -17.31 -8.55 -2.38
N VAL A 23 -16.02 -8.97 -2.34
CA VAL A 23 -15.42 -9.57 -1.14
C VAL A 23 -15.05 -8.47 -0.14
N SER A 24 -15.95 -8.21 0.82
CA SER A 24 -15.53 -7.57 2.06
C SER A 24 -14.80 -8.60 2.95
N PRO A 25 -13.57 -8.36 3.42
CA PRO A 25 -12.91 -9.27 4.35
C PRO A 25 -13.71 -9.45 5.65
N ARG A 26 -14.45 -8.40 6.07
CA ARG A 26 -15.42 -8.44 7.18
C ARG A 26 -16.51 -9.48 6.96
N ALA A 27 -17.00 -9.66 5.72
CA ALA A 27 -18.01 -10.68 5.39
C ALA A 27 -17.46 -12.12 5.46
N ILE A 28 -16.15 -12.31 5.26
CA ILE A 28 -15.48 -13.61 5.46
C ILE A 28 -15.31 -13.91 6.97
N LEU A 29 -14.87 -12.92 7.75
CA LEU A 29 -14.79 -13.02 9.21
C LEU A 29 -16.17 -13.30 9.84
N GLN A 30 -17.23 -12.62 9.37
CA GLN A 30 -18.62 -12.86 9.80
C GLN A 30 -19.15 -14.27 9.48
N LYS A 31 -18.53 -14.99 8.54
CA LYS A 31 -18.80 -16.41 8.27
C LYS A 31 -17.95 -17.36 9.14
N HIS A 32 -17.31 -16.85 10.18
CA HIS A 32 -16.33 -17.54 11.04
C HIS A 32 -15.03 -17.95 10.31
N GLY A 33 -14.69 -17.26 9.22
CA GLY A 33 -13.37 -17.39 8.60
C GLY A 33 -12.26 -16.80 9.46
N SER A 34 -11.07 -17.34 9.30
CA SER A 34 -9.84 -16.80 9.88
C SER A 34 -9.46 -15.46 9.21
N PRO A 35 -8.57 -14.67 9.83
CA PRO A 35 -7.92 -13.54 9.16
C PRO A 35 -7.24 -13.94 7.83
N VAL A 36 -6.69 -15.15 7.73
CA VAL A 36 -6.05 -15.65 6.51
C VAL A 36 -7.06 -15.95 5.40
N ASP A 37 -8.20 -16.56 5.73
CA ASP A 37 -9.32 -16.75 4.78
C ASP A 37 -9.78 -15.40 4.21
N ALA A 38 -9.95 -14.42 5.10
CA ALA A 38 -10.37 -13.06 4.73
C ALA A 38 -9.34 -12.35 3.86
N THR A 39 -8.04 -12.49 4.15
CA THR A 39 -6.97 -11.94 3.31
C THR A 39 -6.90 -12.62 1.95
N ILE A 40 -6.98 -13.96 1.86
CA ILE A 40 -6.91 -14.68 0.58
C ILE A 40 -8.08 -14.28 -0.33
N ALA A 41 -9.32 -14.31 0.19
CA ALA A 41 -10.49 -13.94 -0.59
C ALA A 41 -10.43 -12.47 -1.07
N ALA A 42 -9.91 -11.56 -0.23
CA ALA A 42 -9.70 -10.16 -0.60
C ALA A 42 -8.62 -9.97 -1.67
N LEU A 43 -7.50 -10.70 -1.60
CA LEU A 43 -6.44 -10.64 -2.62
C LEU A 43 -6.89 -11.24 -3.95
N VAL A 44 -7.58 -12.39 -3.95
CA VAL A 44 -8.17 -13.00 -5.15
C VAL A 44 -9.12 -12.02 -5.86
N CYS A 45 -9.97 -11.34 -5.09
CA CYS A 45 -10.84 -10.27 -5.60
C CYS A 45 -10.03 -9.06 -6.12
N THR A 46 -8.99 -8.64 -5.39
CA THR A 46 -8.14 -7.50 -5.75
C THR A 46 -7.38 -7.76 -7.06
N GLY A 47 -7.01 -9.00 -7.37
CA GLY A 47 -6.42 -9.39 -8.66
C GLY A 47 -7.36 -9.20 -9.86
N VAL A 48 -8.67 -9.14 -9.65
CA VAL A 48 -9.67 -8.84 -10.70
C VAL A 48 -9.95 -7.35 -10.82
N VAL A 49 -9.97 -6.63 -9.68
CA VAL A 49 -10.27 -5.18 -9.65
C VAL A 49 -9.04 -4.31 -9.97
N ASN A 50 -7.84 -4.77 -9.61
CA ASN A 50 -6.56 -4.12 -9.86
C ASN A 50 -5.56 -5.05 -10.59
N PRO A 51 -5.92 -5.61 -11.77
CA PRO A 51 -5.09 -6.56 -12.50
C PRO A 51 -3.80 -5.95 -13.05
N GLN A 52 -3.71 -4.62 -13.10
CA GLN A 52 -2.48 -3.90 -13.40
C GLN A 52 -1.42 -4.03 -12.30
N SER A 53 -1.78 -4.46 -11.08
CA SER A 53 -0.91 -4.40 -9.90
C SER A 53 -0.57 -5.76 -9.29
N MET A 54 -1.43 -6.77 -9.47
CA MET A 54 -1.25 -8.10 -8.89
C MET A 54 -2.10 -9.17 -9.60
N GLY A 55 -1.85 -10.44 -9.32
CA GLY A 55 -2.68 -11.56 -9.78
C GLY A 55 -1.94 -12.91 -9.71
N LEU A 56 -2.65 -14.00 -10.02
CA LEU A 56 -2.16 -15.38 -9.88
C LEU A 56 -0.87 -15.69 -10.66
N GLY A 57 -0.50 -14.85 -11.62
CA GLY A 57 0.75 -14.94 -12.37
C GLY A 57 1.94 -14.24 -11.72
N GLY A 58 1.80 -13.76 -10.48
CA GLY A 58 2.87 -13.17 -9.67
C GLY A 58 3.07 -13.87 -8.33
N GLY A 59 3.32 -13.11 -7.27
CA GLY A 59 3.78 -13.60 -5.98
C GLY A 59 3.26 -12.81 -4.79
N VAL A 60 3.26 -13.45 -3.62
CA VAL A 60 2.70 -12.90 -2.38
C VAL A 60 3.63 -13.18 -1.21
N ILE A 61 3.68 -12.24 -0.27
CA ILE A 61 4.33 -12.42 1.03
C ILE A 61 3.32 -12.12 2.12
N PHE A 62 3.13 -13.06 3.04
CA PHE A 62 2.32 -12.90 4.25
C PHE A 62 3.23 -12.77 5.47
N THR A 63 2.85 -11.90 6.41
CA THR A 63 3.31 -11.90 7.80
C THR A 63 2.09 -12.17 8.68
N ILE A 64 2.11 -13.26 9.45
CA ILE A 64 0.95 -13.79 10.17
C ILE A 64 1.28 -13.87 11.66
N TYR A 65 0.56 -13.09 12.47
CA TYR A 65 0.58 -13.17 13.93
C TYR A 65 -0.56 -14.08 14.41
N ASN A 66 -0.21 -15.15 15.13
CA ASN A 66 -1.16 -16.07 15.72
C ASN A 66 -1.39 -15.71 17.20
N ALA A 67 -2.60 -15.29 17.57
CA ALA A 67 -2.87 -14.78 18.92
C ALA A 67 -2.76 -15.84 20.03
N THR A 68 -3.15 -17.08 19.74
CA THR A 68 -3.12 -18.19 20.70
C THR A 68 -1.69 -18.57 21.12
N THR A 69 -0.73 -18.44 20.21
CA THR A 69 0.68 -18.81 20.44
C THR A 69 1.61 -17.61 20.65
N GLY A 70 1.19 -16.41 20.25
CA GLY A 70 2.02 -15.21 20.23
C GLY A 70 3.14 -15.21 19.17
N ARG A 71 3.21 -16.24 18.31
CA ARG A 71 4.23 -16.35 17.26
C ARG A 71 3.88 -15.52 16.03
N VAL A 72 4.92 -15.10 15.30
CA VAL A 72 4.81 -14.48 13.98
C VAL A 72 5.63 -15.25 12.97
N GLU A 73 4.97 -15.82 11.96
CA GLU A 73 5.62 -16.47 10.84
C GLU A 73 5.41 -15.67 9.54
N VAL A 74 6.31 -15.87 8.59
CA VAL A 74 6.30 -15.27 7.26
C VAL A 74 6.18 -16.39 6.24
N ILE A 75 5.19 -16.26 5.36
CA ILE A 75 5.00 -17.17 4.21
C ILE A 75 5.43 -16.41 2.97
N ASN A 76 6.62 -16.75 2.47
CA ASN A 76 7.28 -16.12 1.34
C ASN A 76 7.06 -16.95 0.06
N ALA A 77 6.02 -16.57 -0.68
CA ALA A 77 5.67 -17.11 -1.99
C ALA A 77 6.02 -16.12 -3.11
N ARG A 78 7.14 -15.39 -2.95
CA ARG A 78 7.80 -14.65 -4.03
C ARG A 78 8.16 -15.60 -5.18
N GLU A 79 8.07 -15.06 -6.39
CA GLU A 79 8.46 -15.70 -7.63
C GLU A 79 9.93 -16.14 -7.61
N ARG A 80 10.27 -17.14 -8.42
CA ARG A 80 11.63 -17.70 -8.49
C ARG A 80 12.19 -17.67 -9.91
N VAL A 81 13.51 -17.62 -10.03
CA VAL A 81 14.26 -17.82 -11.27
C VAL A 81 13.99 -19.24 -11.81
N PRO A 82 13.57 -19.41 -13.07
CA PRO A 82 13.39 -20.74 -13.67
C PRO A 82 14.71 -21.48 -13.93
N ALA A 83 14.64 -22.79 -14.14
CA ALA A 83 15.78 -23.64 -14.45
C ALA A 83 16.49 -23.28 -15.76
N SER A 84 15.78 -22.64 -16.70
CA SER A 84 16.34 -22.02 -17.91
C SER A 84 15.90 -20.56 -17.98
N HIS A 85 16.85 -19.65 -18.15
CA HIS A 85 16.61 -18.23 -18.37
C HIS A 85 17.47 -17.75 -19.55
N VAL A 86 17.13 -16.58 -20.11
CA VAL A 86 17.86 -16.01 -21.25
C VAL A 86 19.31 -15.70 -20.84
N ALA A 87 20.29 -16.18 -21.62
CA ALA A 87 21.69 -15.85 -21.41
C ALA A 87 21.90 -14.33 -21.55
N GLY A 88 22.61 -13.71 -20.61
CA GLY A 88 22.77 -12.26 -20.57
C GLY A 88 21.47 -11.49 -20.24
N LEU A 89 20.52 -12.10 -19.50
CA LEU A 89 19.30 -11.41 -19.07
C LEU A 89 19.59 -10.09 -18.33
N LEU A 90 20.59 -10.08 -17.43
CA LEU A 90 20.95 -8.90 -16.66
C LEU A 90 21.76 -7.86 -17.45
N ASP A 91 22.27 -8.22 -18.62
CA ASP A 91 22.86 -7.25 -19.56
C ASP A 91 21.77 -6.39 -20.23
N GLN A 92 20.50 -6.84 -20.16
CA GLN A 92 19.33 -6.17 -20.76
C GLN A 92 18.61 -5.22 -19.79
N CYS A 93 19.11 -5.05 -18.56
CA CYS A 93 18.46 -4.21 -17.54
C CYS A 93 18.22 -2.76 -18.03
N GLU A 94 19.14 -2.19 -18.83
CA GLU A 94 19.02 -0.81 -19.33
C GLU A 94 17.92 -0.66 -20.40
N GLN A 95 17.79 -1.65 -21.28
CA GLN A 95 16.81 -1.67 -22.36
C GLN A 95 15.43 -2.08 -21.86
N ALA A 96 15.37 -2.80 -20.74
CA ALA A 96 14.15 -3.14 -20.02
C ALA A 96 13.53 -1.96 -19.26
N GLN A 97 14.23 -0.83 -19.12
CA GLN A 97 13.73 0.31 -18.37
C GLN A 97 12.55 1.02 -19.06
N PRO A 98 11.50 1.44 -18.32
CA PRO A 98 11.26 1.21 -16.89
C PRO A 98 10.21 0.11 -16.63
N LEU A 99 9.78 -0.65 -17.64
CA LEU A 99 8.63 -1.58 -17.58
C LEU A 99 8.96 -3.06 -17.68
N GLY A 100 10.19 -3.48 -17.97
CA GLY A 100 10.62 -4.88 -18.06
C GLY A 100 9.69 -5.78 -18.90
N THR A 101 9.30 -5.33 -20.08
CA THR A 101 8.33 -6.05 -20.92
C THR A 101 8.95 -7.25 -21.62
N GLY A 102 8.15 -8.29 -21.84
CA GLY A 102 8.55 -9.51 -22.55
C GLY A 102 8.72 -10.73 -21.65
N ALA A 103 8.49 -11.90 -22.25
CA ALA A 103 8.40 -13.17 -21.51
C ALA A 103 9.74 -13.65 -20.88
N GLN A 104 10.87 -13.03 -21.23
CA GLN A 104 12.17 -13.30 -20.62
C GLN A 104 12.29 -12.82 -19.17
N TRP A 105 11.43 -11.89 -18.74
CA TRP A 105 11.42 -11.36 -17.37
C TRP A 105 10.47 -12.12 -16.42
N ILE A 106 9.71 -13.10 -16.93
CA ILE A 106 8.73 -13.85 -16.14
C ILE A 106 9.45 -14.80 -15.18
N GLY A 107 9.29 -14.56 -13.88
CA GLY A 107 9.61 -15.52 -12.82
C GLY A 107 8.51 -16.56 -12.65
N VAL A 108 8.84 -17.70 -12.03
CA VAL A 108 7.88 -18.78 -11.75
C VAL A 108 6.79 -18.27 -10.78
N PRO A 109 5.50 -18.23 -11.18
CA PRO A 109 4.44 -17.64 -10.36
C PRO A 109 4.21 -18.37 -9.03
N GLY A 110 4.30 -17.64 -7.92
CA GLY A 110 4.21 -18.21 -6.58
C GLY A 110 2.88 -18.02 -5.85
N GLU A 111 2.08 -17.03 -6.28
CA GLU A 111 0.94 -16.52 -5.50
C GLU A 111 -0.03 -17.61 -5.05
N LEU A 112 -0.49 -18.45 -5.97
CA LEU A 112 -1.53 -19.44 -5.67
C LEU A 112 -1.05 -20.55 -4.71
N ARG A 113 0.22 -21.00 -4.82
CA ARG A 113 0.78 -21.95 -3.84
C ARG A 113 1.01 -21.26 -2.49
N GLY A 114 1.29 -19.95 -2.49
CA GLY A 114 1.30 -19.11 -1.28
C GLY A 114 -0.05 -19.08 -0.56
N TYR A 115 -1.14 -18.85 -1.30
CA TYR A 115 -2.50 -18.93 -0.77
C TYR A 115 -2.81 -20.31 -0.17
N ALA A 116 -2.44 -21.38 -0.88
CA ALA A 116 -2.66 -22.74 -0.40
C ALA A 116 -1.88 -23.05 0.89
N GLU A 117 -0.61 -22.66 0.99
CA GLU A 117 0.19 -22.90 2.21
C GLU A 117 -0.28 -22.04 3.40
N ALA A 118 -0.72 -20.80 3.16
CA ALA A 118 -1.34 -19.97 4.19
C ALA A 118 -2.67 -20.56 4.68
N HIS A 119 -3.55 -20.95 3.75
CA HIS A 119 -4.82 -21.60 4.06
C HIS A 119 -4.65 -22.92 4.80
N ARG A 120 -3.71 -23.78 4.37
CA ARG A 120 -3.41 -25.07 5.02
C ARG A 120 -2.92 -24.91 6.47
N ARG A 121 -2.33 -23.76 6.83
CA ARG A 121 -1.82 -23.48 8.19
C ARG A 121 -2.83 -22.80 9.09
N HIS A 122 -3.60 -21.85 8.56
CA HIS A 122 -4.39 -20.90 9.35
C HIS A 122 -5.85 -20.75 8.88
N GLY A 123 -6.22 -21.36 7.77
CA GLY A 123 -7.57 -21.30 7.20
C GLY A 123 -8.59 -22.09 8.03
N HIS A 124 -9.79 -21.56 8.13
CA HIS A 124 -10.93 -22.16 8.80
C HIS A 124 -12.07 -22.50 7.82
N LEU A 125 -12.25 -21.72 6.76
CA LEU A 125 -13.28 -21.98 5.75
C LEU A 125 -12.86 -23.04 4.74
N PRO A 126 -13.80 -23.75 4.09
CA PRO A 126 -13.50 -24.58 2.93
C PRO A 126 -12.90 -23.73 1.81
N TRP A 127 -11.77 -24.18 1.25
CA TRP A 127 -10.97 -23.50 0.22
C TRP A 127 -11.81 -22.86 -0.89
N ALA A 128 -12.77 -23.59 -1.47
CA ALA A 128 -13.65 -23.10 -2.54
C ALA A 128 -14.43 -21.81 -2.18
N GLN A 129 -14.80 -21.62 -0.91
CA GLN A 129 -15.56 -20.44 -0.47
C GLN A 129 -14.75 -19.13 -0.56
N LEU A 130 -13.42 -19.21 -0.63
CA LEU A 130 -12.55 -18.04 -0.75
C LEU A 130 -12.56 -17.46 -2.17
N PHE A 131 -12.86 -18.28 -3.18
CA PHE A 131 -12.87 -17.91 -4.60
C PHE A 131 -14.28 -17.59 -5.10
N GLN A 132 -15.31 -18.23 -4.51
CA GLN A 132 -16.70 -18.14 -4.95
C GLN A 132 -17.21 -16.71 -5.24
N PRO A 133 -17.00 -15.68 -4.38
CA PRO A 133 -17.53 -14.35 -4.67
C PRO A 133 -16.79 -13.63 -5.80
N THR A 134 -15.53 -14.00 -6.08
CA THR A 134 -14.78 -13.47 -7.22
C THR A 134 -15.17 -14.18 -8.52
N ILE A 135 -15.50 -15.47 -8.47
CA ILE A 135 -16.12 -16.19 -9.60
C ILE A 135 -17.45 -15.54 -9.96
N GLU A 136 -18.31 -15.27 -8.97
CA GLU A 136 -19.59 -14.56 -9.16
C GLU A 136 -19.40 -13.16 -9.76
N LEU A 137 -18.38 -12.41 -9.30
CA LEU A 137 -18.02 -11.10 -9.87
C LEU A 137 -17.61 -11.20 -11.35
N LEU A 138 -16.78 -12.19 -11.70
CA LEU A 138 -16.31 -12.42 -13.08
C LEU A 138 -17.41 -12.94 -14.03
N GLN A 139 -18.44 -13.59 -13.49
CA GLN A 139 -19.61 -14.08 -14.23
C GLN A 139 -20.73 -13.03 -14.35
N GLY A 140 -20.71 -12.00 -13.51
CA GLY A 140 -21.65 -10.87 -13.53
C GLY A 140 -21.26 -9.76 -14.52
N ASP A 141 -21.86 -8.58 -14.33
CA ASP A 141 -21.59 -7.38 -15.13
C ASP A 141 -20.33 -6.65 -14.62
N LEU A 142 -19.16 -7.31 -14.68
CA LEU A 142 -17.89 -6.70 -14.31
C LEU A 142 -17.59 -5.52 -15.24
N ARG A 143 -17.42 -4.34 -14.65
CA ARG A 143 -17.02 -3.11 -15.35
C ARG A 143 -15.59 -2.76 -15.06
N VAL A 144 -14.90 -2.18 -16.05
CA VAL A 144 -13.54 -1.64 -15.90
C VAL A 144 -13.52 -0.63 -14.74
N PRO A 145 -12.80 -0.93 -13.64
CA PRO A 145 -12.67 -0.01 -12.50
C PRO A 145 -11.99 1.29 -12.92
N HIS A 146 -12.28 2.39 -12.22
CA HIS A 146 -11.78 3.73 -12.60
C HIS A 146 -10.25 3.76 -12.72
N ILE A 147 -9.54 3.17 -11.75
CA ILE A 147 -8.08 3.06 -11.72
C ILE A 147 -7.55 2.25 -12.89
N LEU A 148 -8.11 1.05 -13.14
CA LEU A 148 -7.73 0.24 -14.30
C LEU A 148 -7.91 1.03 -15.60
N GLY A 149 -9.01 1.76 -15.75
CA GLY A 149 -9.26 2.63 -16.89
C GLY A 149 -8.21 3.74 -17.04
N GLN A 150 -7.76 4.38 -15.96
CA GLN A 150 -6.65 5.35 -16.02
C GLN A 150 -5.35 4.70 -16.52
N PHE A 151 -5.02 3.50 -16.05
CA PHE A 151 -3.85 2.75 -16.51
C PHE A 151 -3.95 2.37 -17.99
N LEU A 152 -5.11 1.92 -18.46
CA LEU A 152 -5.35 1.57 -19.86
C LEU A 152 -5.31 2.79 -20.81
N GLN A 153 -5.70 3.97 -20.32
CA GLN A 153 -5.65 5.22 -21.10
C GLN A 153 -4.33 5.98 -20.95
N SER A 154 -3.41 5.54 -20.09
CA SER A 154 -2.11 6.18 -19.83
C SER A 154 -1.27 6.27 -21.11
N SER A 155 -0.88 7.50 -21.50
CA SER A 155 -0.01 7.74 -22.66
C SER A 155 1.35 7.07 -22.53
N PHE A 156 1.81 6.82 -21.30
CA PHE A 156 3.04 6.11 -21.00
C PHE A 156 2.93 4.59 -21.22
N LEU A 157 1.80 3.98 -20.83
CA LEU A 157 1.60 2.52 -20.94
C LEU A 157 1.03 2.09 -22.30
N ARG A 158 0.29 2.97 -22.99
CA ARG A 158 -0.36 2.66 -24.29
C ARG A 158 0.60 2.02 -25.31
N PRO A 159 1.83 2.50 -25.56
CA PRO A 159 2.72 1.87 -26.54
C PRO A 159 2.97 0.38 -26.27
N SER A 160 3.27 0.02 -25.01
CA SER A 160 3.45 -1.37 -24.59
C SER A 160 2.15 -2.17 -24.68
N LEU A 161 1.03 -1.61 -24.20
CA LEU A 161 -0.28 -2.25 -24.29
C LEU A 161 -0.65 -2.58 -25.75
N TYR A 162 -0.46 -1.65 -26.70
CA TYR A 162 -0.76 -1.85 -28.12
C TYR A 162 0.12 -2.92 -28.81
N ALA A 163 1.33 -3.16 -28.28
CA ALA A 163 2.26 -4.19 -28.75
C ALA A 163 2.05 -5.57 -28.08
N SER A 164 1.19 -5.67 -27.07
CA SER A 164 1.11 -6.82 -26.16
C SER A 164 -0.08 -7.76 -26.38
N SER A 165 0.01 -8.96 -25.80
CA SER A 165 -1.08 -9.93 -25.74
C SER A 165 -2.26 -9.50 -24.85
N LEU A 166 -2.09 -8.50 -23.96
CA LEU A 166 -3.15 -7.92 -23.11
C LEU A 166 -4.31 -7.31 -23.90
N ARG A 167 -4.11 -7.01 -25.19
CA ARG A 167 -5.17 -6.57 -26.10
C ARG A 167 -6.32 -7.57 -26.22
N GLN A 168 -6.06 -8.85 -25.97
CA GLN A 168 -7.11 -9.89 -25.97
C GLN A 168 -8.09 -9.75 -24.80
N LEU A 169 -7.75 -8.96 -23.76
CA LEU A 169 -8.57 -8.73 -22.57
C LEU A 169 -9.06 -7.28 -22.47
N PHE A 170 -8.16 -6.30 -22.65
CA PHE A 170 -8.44 -4.90 -22.32
C PHE A 170 -8.77 -4.00 -23.51
N PHE A 171 -9.05 -4.54 -24.69
CA PHE A 171 -9.37 -3.74 -25.89
C PHE A 171 -10.71 -4.15 -26.50
N ASN A 172 -11.45 -3.15 -27.00
CA ASN A 172 -12.60 -3.35 -27.87
C ASN A 172 -12.19 -2.97 -29.30
N GLY A 173 -11.92 -3.98 -30.13
CA GLY A 173 -11.37 -3.78 -31.47
C GLY A 173 -9.94 -3.22 -31.43
N THR A 174 -9.78 -1.92 -31.74
CA THR A 174 -8.48 -1.25 -31.78
C THR A 174 -8.21 -0.31 -30.60
N GLU A 175 -9.22 0.00 -29.78
CA GLU A 175 -9.06 0.93 -28.65
C GLU A 175 -9.07 0.20 -27.30
N PRO A 176 -8.26 0.66 -26.33
CA PRO A 176 -8.34 0.17 -24.96
C PRO A 176 -9.66 0.57 -24.31
N LEU A 177 -10.19 -0.33 -23.47
CA LEU A 177 -11.41 -0.10 -22.70
C LEU A 177 -11.27 1.13 -21.78
N ARG A 178 -12.40 1.79 -21.53
CA ARG A 178 -12.53 2.99 -20.68
C ARG A 178 -13.17 2.63 -19.34
N PRO A 179 -13.05 3.49 -18.30
CA PRO A 179 -13.81 3.32 -17.08
C PRO A 179 -15.30 3.06 -17.36
N GLN A 180 -15.89 2.11 -16.64
CA GLN A 180 -17.29 1.66 -16.78
C GLN A 180 -17.66 0.88 -18.06
N ASP A 181 -16.74 0.65 -18.99
CA ASP A 181 -16.95 -0.32 -20.08
C ASP A 181 -17.07 -1.75 -19.51
N PRO A 182 -17.83 -2.67 -20.14
CA PRO A 182 -17.85 -4.08 -19.77
C PRO A 182 -16.47 -4.75 -19.92
N LEU A 183 -16.04 -5.48 -18.90
CA LEU A 183 -14.78 -6.24 -18.87
C LEU A 183 -15.10 -7.75 -18.80
N LEU A 184 -15.08 -8.40 -19.97
CA LEU A 184 -15.37 -9.85 -20.07
C LEU A 184 -14.09 -10.66 -19.85
N TRP A 185 -14.05 -11.47 -18.80
CA TRP A 185 -12.86 -12.25 -18.43
C TRP A 185 -13.15 -13.75 -18.15
N PRO A 186 -13.82 -14.47 -19.07
CA PRO A 186 -14.32 -15.83 -18.82
C PRO A 186 -13.20 -16.86 -18.59
N ALA A 187 -12.01 -16.65 -19.15
CA ALA A 187 -10.88 -17.54 -18.95
C ALA A 187 -10.40 -17.56 -17.49
N LEU A 188 -10.39 -16.40 -16.82
CA LEU A 188 -10.04 -16.32 -15.40
C LEU A 188 -11.16 -16.91 -14.53
N ALA A 189 -12.43 -16.69 -14.87
CA ALA A 189 -13.55 -17.32 -14.17
C ALA A 189 -13.40 -18.85 -14.14
N SER A 190 -13.16 -19.47 -15.30
CA SER A 190 -12.98 -20.93 -15.40
C SER A 190 -11.72 -21.43 -14.69
N THR A 191 -10.63 -20.64 -14.70
CA THR A 191 -9.43 -20.91 -13.88
C THR A 191 -9.76 -20.89 -12.39
N LEU A 192 -10.49 -19.88 -11.89
CA LEU A 192 -10.85 -19.80 -10.48
C LEU A 192 -11.83 -20.91 -10.07
N GLU A 193 -12.79 -21.29 -10.92
CA GLU A 193 -13.66 -22.47 -10.70
C GLU A 193 -12.84 -23.75 -10.57
N THR A 194 -11.90 -23.97 -11.49
CA THR A 194 -11.00 -25.15 -11.47
C THR A 194 -10.15 -25.14 -10.20
N VAL A 195 -9.58 -24.00 -9.83
CA VAL A 195 -8.77 -23.85 -8.60
C VAL A 195 -9.60 -24.03 -7.33
N ALA A 196 -10.87 -23.59 -7.32
CA ALA A 196 -11.78 -23.79 -6.19
C ALA A 196 -12.15 -25.27 -6.01
N ALA A 197 -12.33 -26.01 -7.10
CA ALA A 197 -12.72 -27.43 -7.09
C ALA A 197 -11.54 -28.41 -6.90
N GLU A 198 -10.43 -28.18 -7.60
CA GLU A 198 -9.27 -29.09 -7.64
C GLU A 198 -8.11 -28.65 -6.72
N GLY A 199 -8.17 -27.43 -6.18
CA GLY A 199 -7.09 -26.84 -5.37
C GLY A 199 -5.98 -26.18 -6.21
N ALA A 200 -5.00 -25.59 -5.51
CA ALA A 200 -3.90 -24.85 -6.15
C ALA A 200 -3.07 -25.68 -7.13
N GLU A 201 -2.95 -26.99 -6.92
CA GLU A 201 -2.16 -27.89 -7.77
C GLU A 201 -2.66 -27.98 -9.22
N ALA A 202 -3.91 -27.60 -9.50
CA ALA A 202 -4.42 -27.46 -10.86
C ALA A 202 -3.54 -26.56 -11.74
N LEU A 203 -2.94 -25.51 -11.16
CA LEU A 203 -2.03 -24.56 -11.82
C LEU A 203 -0.58 -25.07 -11.95
N TYR A 204 -0.11 -25.86 -10.99
CA TYR A 204 1.31 -26.25 -10.91
C TYR A 204 1.61 -27.62 -11.54
N THR A 205 0.69 -28.56 -11.40
CA THR A 205 0.85 -29.96 -11.86
C THR A 205 -0.35 -30.45 -12.69
N GLY A 206 -1.53 -29.83 -12.55
CA GLY A 206 -2.75 -30.16 -13.29
C GLY A 206 -2.88 -29.54 -14.68
N ARG A 207 -4.11 -29.49 -15.21
CA ARG A 207 -4.40 -29.08 -16.61
C ARG A 207 -4.05 -27.62 -16.90
N LEU A 208 -4.28 -26.70 -15.94
CA LEU A 208 -4.02 -25.28 -16.13
C LEU A 208 -2.52 -25.01 -16.35
N SER A 209 -1.63 -25.81 -15.73
CA SER A 209 -0.18 -25.72 -15.94
C SER A 209 0.19 -25.76 -17.42
N GLN A 210 -0.39 -26.69 -18.19
CA GLN A 210 -0.09 -26.84 -19.61
C GLN A 210 -0.68 -25.69 -20.44
N LEU A 211 -1.89 -25.23 -20.11
CA LEU A 211 -2.52 -24.11 -20.82
C LEU A 211 -1.70 -22.82 -20.65
N LEU A 212 -1.22 -22.57 -19.43
CA LEU A 212 -0.36 -21.43 -19.11
C LEU A 212 0.99 -21.52 -19.83
N LEU A 213 1.70 -22.65 -19.70
CA LEU A 213 3.03 -22.81 -20.30
C LEU A 213 3.01 -22.72 -21.83
N ASP A 214 2.01 -23.32 -22.48
CA ASP A 214 1.85 -23.21 -23.93
C ASP A 214 1.51 -21.78 -24.40
N ASP A 215 0.89 -20.93 -23.55
CA ASP A 215 0.67 -19.51 -23.88
C ASP A 215 1.97 -18.72 -23.69
N ILE A 216 2.68 -18.93 -22.56
CA ILE A 216 3.98 -18.30 -22.27
C ILE A 216 5.02 -18.64 -23.35
N ALA A 217 5.05 -19.87 -23.84
CA ALA A 217 5.95 -20.30 -24.90
C ALA A 217 5.70 -19.58 -26.25
N ARG A 218 4.46 -19.19 -26.56
CA ARG A 218 4.15 -18.40 -27.77
C ARG A 218 4.64 -16.96 -27.68
N GLU A 219 4.69 -16.42 -26.47
CA GLU A 219 5.25 -15.09 -26.18
C GLU A 219 6.79 -15.13 -26.00
N GLY A 220 7.42 -16.29 -26.24
CA GLY A 220 8.88 -16.49 -26.19
C GLY A 220 9.46 -16.85 -24.83
N GLY A 221 8.62 -17.14 -23.83
CA GLY A 221 9.06 -17.51 -22.48
C GLY A 221 9.62 -18.93 -22.37
N GLN A 222 10.48 -19.16 -21.38
CA GLN A 222 11.21 -20.41 -21.19
C GLN A 222 10.75 -21.26 -19.98
N LEU A 223 9.65 -20.87 -19.32
CA LEU A 223 9.12 -21.66 -18.21
C LEU A 223 8.76 -23.09 -18.65
N THR A 224 9.07 -24.06 -17.79
CA THR A 224 8.77 -25.48 -18.01
C THR A 224 7.80 -26.02 -16.96
N ARG A 225 7.23 -27.22 -17.21
CA ARG A 225 6.46 -27.96 -16.20
C ARG A 225 7.27 -28.24 -14.93
N LYS A 226 8.59 -28.44 -15.06
CA LYS A 226 9.46 -28.70 -13.91
C LYS A 226 9.55 -27.45 -13.02
N ASP A 227 9.61 -26.26 -13.61
CA ASP A 227 9.68 -25.00 -12.86
C ASP A 227 8.42 -24.79 -12.03
N LEU A 228 7.23 -24.91 -12.65
CA LEU A 228 5.95 -24.84 -11.92
C LEU A 228 5.85 -25.94 -10.84
N ALA A 229 6.08 -27.20 -11.18
CA ALA A 229 5.93 -28.31 -10.23
C ALA A 229 6.89 -28.18 -9.02
N SER A 230 8.12 -27.72 -9.24
CA SER A 230 9.16 -27.59 -8.21
C SER A 230 9.15 -26.28 -7.42
N PHE A 231 8.27 -25.32 -7.75
CA PHE A 231 8.13 -24.08 -7.00
C PHE A 231 7.80 -24.35 -5.53
N GLN A 232 8.63 -23.87 -4.60
CA GLN A 232 8.37 -24.04 -3.17
C GLN A 232 8.15 -22.68 -2.48
N VAL A 233 7.07 -22.62 -1.70
CA VAL A 233 6.85 -21.55 -0.73
C VAL A 233 7.87 -21.69 0.39
N GLU A 234 8.46 -20.59 0.85
CA GLU A 234 9.29 -20.57 2.06
C GLU A 234 8.42 -20.18 3.25
N VAL A 235 8.62 -20.83 4.39
CA VAL A 235 7.97 -20.45 5.64
C VAL A 235 9.02 -20.36 6.73
N VAL A 236 9.15 -19.17 7.33
CA VAL A 236 10.22 -18.77 8.24
C VAL A 236 9.65 -17.92 9.38
N ASP A 237 10.37 -17.83 10.50
CA ASP A 237 10.03 -16.85 11.53
C ASP A 237 10.26 -15.41 11.01
N ALA A 238 9.43 -14.46 11.44
CA ALA A 238 9.59 -13.07 11.06
C ALA A 238 10.85 -12.42 11.68
N LEU A 239 11.44 -11.45 10.99
CA LEU A 239 12.45 -10.57 11.61
C LEU A 239 11.79 -9.76 12.72
N ALA A 240 12.32 -9.86 13.95
CA ALA A 240 11.82 -9.12 15.11
C ALA A 240 12.78 -7.97 15.48
N MET A 241 12.29 -6.73 15.48
CA MET A 241 13.07 -5.54 15.83
C MET A 241 12.39 -4.71 16.95
N PRO A 242 13.05 -4.49 18.11
CA PRO A 242 12.52 -3.66 19.19
C PRO A 242 12.49 -2.14 18.89
N LEU A 243 11.29 -1.55 18.95
CA LEU A 243 10.97 -0.15 18.73
C LEU A 243 10.24 0.44 19.95
N GLY A 244 10.99 0.68 21.03
CA GLY A 244 10.42 1.08 22.32
C GLY A 244 9.55 -0.05 22.88
N ASP A 245 8.30 0.27 23.24
CA ASP A 245 7.34 -0.70 23.78
C ASP A 245 6.74 -1.65 22.71
N TYR A 246 7.06 -1.44 21.43
CA TYR A 246 6.60 -2.26 20.31
C TYR A 246 7.73 -3.14 19.77
N THR A 247 7.40 -4.34 19.32
CA THR A 247 8.26 -5.14 18.44
C THR A 247 7.69 -5.09 17.02
N LEU A 248 8.49 -4.66 16.06
CA LEU A 248 8.18 -4.79 14.63
C LEU A 248 8.52 -6.20 14.17
N TYR A 249 7.56 -6.87 13.54
CA TYR A 249 7.74 -8.12 12.81
C TYR A 249 7.61 -7.86 11.31
N SER A 250 8.61 -8.29 10.53
CA SER A 250 8.67 -8.05 9.08
C SER A 250 9.37 -9.21 8.33
N PRO A 251 9.16 -9.40 7.02
CA PRO A 251 9.81 -10.45 6.24
C PRO A 251 11.33 -10.36 6.20
N PRO A 252 12.06 -11.49 6.27
CA PRO A 252 13.49 -11.53 6.05
C PRO A 252 13.88 -11.31 4.58
N PRO A 253 15.18 -11.05 4.30
CA PRO A 253 15.73 -11.04 2.95
C PRO A 253 15.33 -12.30 2.16
N PRO A 254 15.04 -12.20 0.85
CA PRO A 254 15.27 -11.05 -0.04
C PRO A 254 14.18 -9.96 0.03
N ALA A 255 13.18 -10.09 0.89
CA ALA A 255 12.15 -9.07 1.07
C ALA A 255 12.66 -7.85 1.86
N GLY A 256 11.96 -6.72 1.71
CA GLY A 256 12.44 -5.41 2.16
C GLY A 256 12.46 -5.18 3.67
N GLY A 257 12.02 -6.15 4.49
CA GLY A 257 11.82 -5.96 5.94
C GLY A 257 13.11 -5.64 6.68
N ALA A 258 14.24 -6.13 6.16
CA ALA A 258 15.57 -5.76 6.64
C ALA A 258 15.94 -4.29 6.34
N LEU A 259 15.54 -3.74 5.19
CA LEU A 259 15.73 -2.31 4.88
C LEU A 259 14.79 -1.40 5.68
N LEU A 260 13.54 -1.82 5.90
CA LEU A 260 12.63 -1.12 6.81
C LEU A 260 13.21 -1.06 8.23
N SER A 261 13.74 -2.19 8.70
CA SER A 261 14.43 -2.29 9.99
C SER A 261 15.65 -1.38 10.07
N PHE A 262 16.50 -1.38 9.04
CA PHE A 262 17.63 -0.47 8.91
C PHE A 262 17.21 1.02 9.00
N VAL A 263 16.22 1.45 8.21
CA VAL A 263 15.71 2.84 8.20
C VAL A 263 15.24 3.25 9.60
N LEU A 264 14.42 2.42 10.23
CA LEU A 264 13.86 2.72 11.54
C LEU A 264 14.93 2.70 12.64
N ASN A 265 15.95 1.85 12.54
CA ASN A 265 17.04 1.80 13.52
C ASN A 265 18.03 2.98 13.39
N VAL A 266 18.31 3.45 12.16
CA VAL A 266 19.02 4.72 11.94
C VAL A 266 18.21 5.86 12.56
N LEU A 267 16.92 5.99 12.24
CA LEU A 267 16.10 7.11 12.70
C LEU A 267 15.88 7.13 14.22
N LYS A 268 15.76 5.96 14.86
CA LYS A 268 15.63 5.78 16.32
C LYS A 268 16.77 6.46 17.09
N GLY A 269 17.99 6.45 16.55
CA GLY A 269 19.16 7.05 17.21
C GLY A 269 19.13 8.58 17.34
N PHE A 270 18.27 9.28 16.59
CA PHE A 270 18.13 10.74 16.67
C PHE A 270 17.14 11.20 17.75
N ASN A 271 16.44 10.28 18.44
CA ASN A 271 15.58 10.55 19.60
C ASN A 271 14.52 11.67 19.37
N PHE A 272 13.88 11.68 18.20
CA PHE A 272 12.77 12.60 17.93
C PHE A 272 11.61 12.38 18.91
N SER A 273 11.07 13.47 19.46
CA SER A 273 9.87 13.46 20.31
C SER A 273 8.80 14.40 19.77
N LYS A 274 7.54 14.20 20.19
CA LYS A 274 6.41 15.07 19.87
C LYS A 274 6.69 16.55 20.18
N GLU A 275 7.44 16.83 21.24
CA GLU A 275 7.83 18.17 21.68
C GLU A 275 8.91 18.77 20.78
N SER A 276 9.91 17.97 20.36
CA SER A 276 10.96 18.45 19.47
C SER A 276 10.38 18.82 18.10
N VAL A 277 9.49 17.98 17.56
CA VAL A 277 8.88 18.17 16.23
C VAL A 277 7.63 19.05 16.24
N ALA A 278 7.19 19.57 17.38
CA ALA A 278 6.12 20.58 17.41
C ALA A 278 6.61 21.91 16.79
N ARG A 279 7.92 22.19 16.88
CA ARG A 279 8.54 23.43 16.39
C ARG A 279 8.91 23.33 14.90
N PRO A 280 8.81 24.40 14.09
CA PRO A 280 9.19 24.38 12.67
C PRO A 280 10.60 23.80 12.43
N GLU A 281 11.57 24.20 13.24
CA GLU A 281 12.97 23.78 13.12
C GLU A 281 13.12 22.28 13.36
N GLY A 282 12.42 21.73 14.36
CA GLY A 282 12.42 20.29 14.64
C GLY A 282 11.69 19.46 13.58
N ARG A 283 10.71 20.04 12.87
CA ARG A 283 10.06 19.39 11.72
C ARG A 283 10.99 19.32 10.52
N VAL A 284 11.68 20.42 10.21
CA VAL A 284 12.72 20.44 9.17
C VAL A 284 13.81 19.44 9.52
N ASN A 285 14.24 19.40 10.79
CA ASN A 285 15.24 18.44 11.26
C ASN A 285 14.81 16.97 11.09
N LEU A 286 13.55 16.64 11.42
CA LEU A 286 12.98 15.30 11.20
C LEU A 286 12.97 14.92 9.72
N TYR A 287 12.43 15.79 8.85
CA TYR A 287 12.33 15.50 7.42
C TYR A 287 13.72 15.39 6.76
N HIS A 288 14.68 16.20 7.19
CA HIS A 288 16.09 16.10 6.76
C HIS A 288 16.66 14.71 7.06
N HIS A 289 16.63 14.29 8.33
CA HIS A 289 17.16 13.00 8.73
C HIS A 289 16.42 11.82 8.09
N LEU A 290 15.10 11.94 7.87
CA LEU A 290 14.30 10.98 7.11
C LEU A 290 14.80 10.86 5.66
N VAL A 291 14.94 11.99 4.95
CA VAL A 291 15.43 12.03 3.56
C VAL A 291 16.83 11.43 3.45
N GLU A 292 17.77 11.84 4.30
CA GLU A 292 19.14 11.33 4.28
C GLU A 292 19.19 9.82 4.58
N THR A 293 18.42 9.36 5.58
CA THR A 293 18.30 7.93 5.87
C THR A 293 17.73 7.14 4.69
N LEU A 294 16.72 7.67 4.00
CA LEU A 294 16.13 7.02 2.82
C LEU A 294 17.11 6.95 1.63
N LYS A 295 17.96 7.97 1.42
CA LYS A 295 19.06 7.92 0.44
C LYS A 295 20.04 6.79 0.76
N PHE A 296 20.50 6.71 2.00
CA PHE A 296 21.40 5.64 2.45
C PHE A 296 20.80 4.24 2.35
N ALA A 297 19.52 4.09 2.73
CA ALA A 297 18.80 2.82 2.67
C ALA A 297 18.64 2.33 1.22
N ARG A 298 18.36 3.25 0.28
CA ARG A 298 18.30 2.93 -1.15
C ARG A 298 19.64 2.41 -1.67
N GLY A 299 20.76 2.99 -1.23
CA GLY A 299 22.11 2.48 -1.51
C GLY A 299 22.51 1.20 -0.77
N GLN A 300 21.65 0.66 0.10
CA GLN A 300 21.81 -0.68 0.68
C GLN A 300 20.96 -1.76 0.00
N ARG A 301 20.14 -1.44 -1.02
CA ARG A 301 19.28 -2.44 -1.71
C ARG A 301 20.03 -3.64 -2.27
N TRP A 302 21.26 -3.45 -2.72
CA TRP A 302 22.13 -4.53 -3.19
C TRP A 302 22.41 -5.62 -2.13
N ARG A 303 22.06 -5.42 -0.84
CA ARG A 303 22.19 -6.41 0.24
C ARG A 303 20.98 -7.37 0.35
N LEU A 304 19.91 -7.17 -0.41
CA LEU A 304 18.68 -8.01 -0.38
C LEU A 304 18.80 -9.26 -1.26
N TRP A 305 19.78 -10.12 -0.98
CA TRP A 305 19.93 -11.42 -1.66
C TRP A 305 18.99 -12.48 -1.08
N ASP A 306 18.70 -13.53 -1.87
CA ASP A 306 18.07 -14.74 -1.35
C ASP A 306 19.11 -15.56 -0.56
N PRO A 307 18.94 -15.74 0.77
CA PRO A 307 19.88 -16.50 1.58
C PRO A 307 19.96 -18.00 1.20
N GLN A 308 18.95 -18.55 0.51
CA GLN A 308 18.96 -19.93 0.05
C GLN A 308 19.90 -20.14 -1.15
N SER A 309 19.99 -19.14 -2.03
CA SER A 309 20.84 -19.18 -3.22
C SER A 309 22.23 -18.62 -2.98
N HIS A 310 22.37 -17.69 -2.03
CA HIS A 310 23.61 -16.98 -1.73
C HIS A 310 23.90 -16.95 -0.21
N PRO A 311 24.28 -18.08 0.40
CA PRO A 311 24.63 -18.12 1.82
C PRO A 311 25.86 -17.27 2.17
N GLU A 312 26.78 -17.04 1.22
CA GLU A 312 28.01 -16.26 1.41
C GLU A 312 27.77 -14.76 1.66
N VAL A 313 26.68 -14.20 1.15
CA VAL A 313 26.29 -12.79 1.37
C VAL A 313 25.27 -12.64 2.50
N GLN A 314 24.85 -13.73 3.17
CA GLN A 314 23.88 -13.69 4.26
C GLN A 314 24.32 -12.73 5.38
N ASN A 315 25.62 -12.69 5.68
CA ASN A 315 26.20 -11.72 6.63
C ASN A 315 25.94 -10.25 6.21
N ALA A 316 26.06 -9.95 4.91
CA ALA A 316 25.80 -8.61 4.39
C ALA A 316 24.30 -8.23 4.45
N SER A 317 23.39 -9.20 4.44
CA SER A 317 21.97 -8.97 4.69
C SER A 317 21.67 -8.79 6.19
N TRP A 318 22.35 -9.55 7.08
CA TRP A 318 22.23 -9.38 8.53
C TRP A 318 22.79 -8.03 9.04
N ASP A 319 23.82 -7.47 8.38
CA ASP A 319 24.33 -6.12 8.68
C ASP A 319 23.23 -5.04 8.70
N LEU A 320 22.17 -5.20 7.90
CA LEU A 320 21.03 -4.26 7.86
C LEU A 320 20.29 -4.16 9.20
N LEU A 321 20.33 -5.21 10.02
CA LEU A 321 19.74 -5.24 11.36
C LEU A 321 20.75 -4.82 12.44
N GLY A 322 22.02 -4.64 12.07
CA GLY A 322 23.12 -4.36 13.00
C GLY A 322 23.19 -2.90 13.43
N GLU A 323 23.30 -2.68 14.74
CA GLU A 323 23.49 -1.33 15.32
C GLU A 323 24.75 -0.64 14.80
N ALA A 324 25.81 -1.40 14.49
CA ALA A 324 27.06 -0.87 13.94
C ALA A 324 26.87 -0.17 12.58
N LEU A 325 26.08 -0.77 11.66
CA LEU A 325 25.77 -0.14 10.38
C LEU A 325 24.86 1.08 10.57
N ALA A 326 23.85 0.98 11.45
CA ALA A 326 22.98 2.11 11.75
C ALA A 326 23.76 3.30 12.33
N GLN A 327 24.67 3.07 13.28
CA GLN A 327 25.52 4.10 13.86
C GLN A 327 26.48 4.71 12.83
N HIS A 328 27.16 3.89 12.02
CA HIS A 328 28.06 4.36 10.97
C HIS A 328 27.34 5.27 9.95
N ILE A 329 26.06 5.02 9.69
CA ILE A 329 25.24 5.84 8.79
C ILE A 329 24.78 7.13 9.49
N ARG A 330 24.38 7.08 10.78
CA ARG A 330 24.08 8.29 11.56
C ARG A 330 25.26 9.26 11.62
N GLU A 331 26.49 8.76 11.71
CA GLU A 331 27.73 9.55 11.70
C GLU A 331 28.02 10.24 10.35
N GLN A 332 27.39 9.79 9.26
CA GLN A 332 27.53 10.38 7.92
C GLN A 332 26.42 11.37 7.58
N ILE A 333 25.31 11.40 8.33
CA ILE A 333 24.23 12.37 8.14
C ILE A 333 24.67 13.69 8.78
N ASP A 334 25.12 14.64 7.96
CA ASP A 334 25.46 15.99 8.37
C ASP A 334 24.29 16.97 8.11
N ALA A 335 24.54 18.27 8.25
CA ALA A 335 23.54 19.31 8.00
C ALA A 335 23.26 19.58 6.50
N ARG A 336 23.89 18.84 5.58
CA ARG A 336 23.71 18.95 4.13
C ARG A 336 22.99 17.72 3.59
N GLY A 337 22.40 17.87 2.41
CA GLY A 337 21.72 16.78 1.69
C GLY A 337 22.05 16.75 0.19
N ASP A 338 23.02 17.55 -0.25
CA ASP A 338 23.44 17.72 -1.65
C ASP A 338 24.71 16.92 -1.99
N HIS A 339 25.02 15.88 -1.21
CA HIS A 339 26.17 15.00 -1.44
C HIS A 339 26.06 14.22 -2.76
N GLN A 340 27.22 13.84 -3.33
CA GLN A 340 27.27 13.04 -4.56
C GLN A 340 26.67 11.64 -4.36
N LEU A 341 26.15 11.02 -5.43
CA LEU A 341 25.57 9.67 -5.38
C LEU A 341 26.51 8.60 -4.82
N SER A 342 27.83 8.79 -4.94
CA SER A 342 28.86 7.92 -4.36
C SER A 342 28.80 7.86 -2.83
N HIS A 343 28.49 8.97 -2.15
CA HIS A 343 28.34 9.04 -0.69
C HIS A 343 27.23 8.09 -0.20
N TYR A 344 26.06 8.15 -0.83
CA TYR A 344 24.94 7.26 -0.51
C TYR A 344 25.06 5.85 -1.12
N SER A 345 26.07 5.56 -1.94
CA SER A 345 26.17 4.34 -2.76
C SER A 345 25.03 4.13 -3.77
N LEU A 346 24.59 5.22 -4.41
CA LEU A 346 23.52 5.27 -5.43
C LEU A 346 24.01 5.32 -6.88
N ALA A 347 25.33 5.34 -7.11
CA ALA A 347 25.89 5.32 -8.47
C ALA A 347 25.52 4.02 -9.19
N GLY A 348 24.83 4.14 -10.33
CA GLY A 348 24.28 2.99 -11.06
C GLY A 348 23.04 2.35 -10.41
N SER A 349 22.37 3.04 -9.46
CA SER A 349 21.15 2.48 -8.85
C SER A 349 19.98 2.46 -9.82
N TRP A 350 19.35 1.29 -9.92
CA TRP A 350 18.20 1.04 -10.78
C TRP A 350 16.92 1.59 -10.15
N SER A 351 15.91 1.84 -10.98
CA SER A 351 14.57 2.21 -10.51
C SER A 351 13.49 1.69 -11.45
N HIS A 352 12.55 0.93 -10.91
CA HIS A 352 11.28 0.63 -11.57
C HIS A 352 10.15 1.08 -10.65
N ARG A 353 9.03 1.54 -11.21
CA ARG A 353 7.92 2.09 -10.42
C ARG A 353 6.61 1.36 -10.72
N MET A 354 5.74 1.38 -9.71
CA MET A 354 4.31 1.00 -9.74
C MET A 354 4.06 -0.51 -9.84
N GLY A 355 2.85 -0.94 -9.43
CA GLY A 355 2.38 -2.33 -9.49
C GLY A 355 2.53 -3.11 -8.17
N THR A 356 1.54 -3.00 -7.29
CA THR A 356 1.47 -3.78 -6.04
C THR A 356 0.06 -3.65 -5.44
N ALA A 357 -0.40 -4.66 -4.71
CA ALA A 357 -1.54 -4.56 -3.81
C ALA A 357 -1.15 -4.94 -2.37
N HIS A 358 -1.85 -4.37 -1.38
CA HIS A 358 -1.64 -4.69 0.03
C HIS A 358 -2.98 -4.87 0.76
N VAL A 359 -3.08 -5.92 1.58
CA VAL A 359 -4.23 -6.23 2.42
C VAL A 359 -3.74 -6.48 3.84
N SER A 360 -4.38 -5.82 4.81
CA SER A 360 -4.21 -6.11 6.23
C SER A 360 -5.54 -6.50 6.87
N VAL A 361 -5.52 -7.51 7.73
CA VAL A 361 -6.70 -8.02 8.46
C VAL A 361 -6.32 -8.27 9.92
N LEU A 362 -7.21 -7.90 10.84
CA LEU A 362 -7.16 -8.26 12.26
C LEU A 362 -8.44 -9.05 12.59
N GLY A 363 -8.29 -10.22 13.18
CA GLY A 363 -9.39 -11.06 13.65
C GLY A 363 -9.88 -10.66 15.03
N GLU A 364 -11.10 -11.08 15.36
CA GLU A 364 -11.71 -10.86 16.68
C GLU A 364 -10.98 -11.62 17.80
N ASP A 365 -10.29 -12.72 17.47
CA ASP A 365 -9.38 -13.47 18.34
C ASP A 365 -8.05 -12.73 18.59
N GLY A 366 -7.80 -11.63 17.88
CA GLY A 366 -6.56 -10.88 17.88
C GLY A 366 -5.48 -11.42 16.95
N SER A 367 -5.72 -12.49 16.19
CA SER A 367 -4.78 -12.94 15.15
C SER A 367 -4.76 -11.92 14.01
N ALA A 368 -3.61 -11.73 13.37
CA ALA A 368 -3.44 -10.66 12.40
C ALA A 368 -2.63 -11.10 11.18
N VAL A 369 -2.96 -10.56 10.02
CA VAL A 369 -2.33 -10.88 8.74
C VAL A 369 -2.05 -9.58 8.02
N SER A 370 -0.77 -9.35 7.70
CA SER A 370 -0.36 -8.35 6.74
C SER A 370 0.12 -9.08 5.49
N ALA A 371 -0.39 -8.72 4.31
CA ALA A 371 -0.04 -9.40 3.07
C ALA A 371 0.15 -8.42 1.91
N THR A 372 1.28 -8.52 1.22
CA THR A 372 1.55 -7.77 -0.02
C THR A 372 1.63 -8.76 -1.17
N SER A 373 1.03 -8.40 -2.31
CA SER A 373 1.04 -9.16 -3.56
C SER A 373 1.42 -8.24 -4.74
N THR A 374 2.05 -8.80 -5.77
CA THR A 374 2.49 -8.04 -6.95
C THR A 374 2.65 -8.95 -8.19
N ILE A 375 2.74 -8.31 -9.36
CA ILE A 375 3.25 -8.87 -10.63
C ILE A 375 4.49 -8.06 -11.12
N ASN A 376 5.17 -7.40 -10.18
CA ASN A 376 6.10 -6.28 -10.35
C ASN A 376 5.46 -5.07 -11.04
N THR A 377 5.91 -4.70 -12.24
CA THR A 377 5.52 -3.43 -12.88
C THR A 377 4.07 -3.44 -13.37
N PRO A 378 3.48 -2.30 -13.83
CA PRO A 378 2.10 -2.27 -14.31
C PRO A 378 1.83 -3.28 -15.44
N PHE A 379 0.93 -4.24 -15.18
CA PHE A 379 0.65 -5.39 -16.05
C PHE A 379 1.83 -6.36 -16.27
N GLY A 380 2.83 -6.33 -15.39
CA GLY A 380 3.97 -7.25 -15.35
C GLY A 380 4.77 -7.27 -16.65
N ALA A 381 4.99 -8.46 -17.20
CA ALA A 381 5.72 -8.65 -18.46
C ALA A 381 4.97 -8.14 -19.71
N MET A 382 3.79 -7.54 -19.55
CA MET A 382 2.83 -7.29 -20.64
C MET A 382 2.41 -8.59 -21.35
N VAL A 383 2.38 -9.71 -20.61
CA VAL A 383 2.05 -11.04 -21.15
C VAL A 383 0.76 -11.56 -20.52
N TYR A 384 -0.17 -12.00 -21.37
CA TYR A 384 -1.47 -12.52 -21.00
C TYR A 384 -1.67 -13.94 -21.54
N SER A 385 -2.10 -14.87 -20.69
CA SER A 385 -2.51 -16.22 -21.11
C SER A 385 -4.02 -16.24 -21.42
N PRO A 386 -4.44 -16.19 -22.70
CA PRO A 386 -5.86 -16.20 -23.05
C PRO A 386 -6.60 -17.49 -22.66
N ARG A 387 -5.89 -18.61 -22.42
CA ARG A 387 -6.52 -19.88 -22.00
C ARG A 387 -6.67 -20.06 -20.49
N THR A 388 -5.96 -19.28 -19.68
CA THR A 388 -6.09 -19.29 -18.20
C THR A 388 -6.61 -17.98 -17.64
N GLY A 389 -6.61 -16.91 -18.44
CA GLY A 389 -6.93 -15.56 -17.99
C GLY A 389 -5.86 -14.93 -17.10
N ILE A 390 -4.67 -15.51 -16.97
CA ILE A 390 -3.62 -15.03 -16.07
C ILE A 390 -2.75 -13.96 -16.76
N LEU A 391 -2.47 -12.85 -16.07
CA LEU A 391 -1.42 -11.88 -16.42
C LEU A 391 -0.12 -12.28 -15.71
N LEU A 392 1.01 -12.22 -16.42
CA LEU A 392 2.29 -12.72 -15.92
C LEU A 392 3.20 -11.60 -15.39
N ASN A 393 3.85 -11.88 -14.27
CA ASN A 393 4.86 -11.01 -13.65
C ASN A 393 6.05 -10.72 -14.58
N ASN A 394 6.81 -9.67 -14.27
CA ASN A 394 8.17 -9.48 -14.77
C ASN A 394 9.22 -9.47 -13.66
N GLU A 395 9.12 -10.43 -12.74
CA GLU A 395 9.83 -10.36 -11.46
C GLU A 395 11.34 -10.54 -11.54
N LEU A 396 11.85 -11.16 -12.61
CA LEU A 396 13.30 -11.30 -12.80
C LEU A 396 13.99 -9.94 -13.01
N LEU A 397 13.22 -8.87 -13.26
CA LEU A 397 13.70 -7.50 -13.35
C LEU A 397 14.27 -6.98 -12.01
N ASP A 398 13.75 -7.44 -10.88
CA ASP A 398 14.25 -7.02 -9.55
C ASP A 398 15.68 -7.56 -9.28
N LEU A 399 16.14 -8.57 -10.03
CA LEU A 399 17.54 -9.01 -9.99
C LEU A 399 18.52 -7.92 -10.50
N CYS A 400 18.03 -6.95 -11.28
CA CYS A 400 18.78 -5.75 -11.65
C CYS A 400 19.08 -4.85 -10.43
N TRP A 401 18.53 -5.08 -9.24
CA TRP A 401 18.92 -4.32 -8.03
C TRP A 401 20.23 -4.82 -7.40
N ARG A 402 20.74 -5.99 -7.83
CA ARG A 402 21.87 -6.69 -7.21
C ARG A 402 23.25 -6.17 -7.62
N HIS A 403 23.38 -4.99 -8.22
CA HIS A 403 24.69 -4.41 -8.58
C HIS A 403 25.50 -4.07 -7.32
N PRO A 404 26.63 -4.76 -7.07
CA PRO A 404 27.51 -4.42 -5.95
C PRO A 404 28.31 -3.13 -6.26
N ARG A 405 28.72 -2.41 -5.21
CA ARG A 405 29.47 -1.15 -5.36
C ARG A 405 30.78 -1.40 -6.14
N GLY A 406 30.94 -0.71 -7.27
CA GLY A 406 32.20 -0.69 -8.04
C GLY A 406 32.43 -1.88 -9.00
N SER A 407 31.50 -2.83 -9.10
CA SER A 407 31.52 -3.92 -10.08
C SER A 407 30.44 -3.71 -11.15
N GLY A 408 30.77 -3.98 -12.41
CA GLY A 408 29.92 -3.64 -13.57
C GLY A 408 28.57 -4.36 -13.60
N ILE A 409 28.59 -5.67 -13.82
CA ILE A 409 27.39 -6.51 -14.06
C ILE A 409 27.11 -7.35 -12.79
N PRO A 410 25.84 -7.59 -12.39
CA PRO A 410 25.53 -8.47 -11.28
C PRO A 410 25.92 -9.92 -11.62
N PRO A 411 26.14 -10.81 -10.63
CA PRO A 411 26.25 -12.22 -10.91
C PRO A 411 24.96 -12.74 -11.60
N PRO A 412 25.07 -13.74 -12.48
CA PRO A 412 23.93 -14.25 -13.24
C PRO A 412 22.82 -14.78 -12.31
N PRO A 413 21.55 -14.83 -12.77
CA PRO A 413 20.44 -15.41 -12.00
C PRO A 413 20.73 -16.86 -11.61
N VAL A 414 20.48 -17.24 -10.36
CA VAL A 414 20.63 -18.64 -9.92
C VAL A 414 19.26 -19.35 -10.00
N PRO A 415 19.13 -20.50 -10.67
CA PRO A 415 17.88 -21.26 -10.68
C PRO A 415 17.29 -21.50 -9.28
N GLY A 416 16.01 -21.16 -9.12
CA GLY A 416 15.29 -21.25 -7.84
C GLY A 416 15.46 -20.04 -6.91
N GLU A 417 16.35 -19.08 -7.22
CA GLU A 417 16.53 -17.82 -6.48
C GLU A 417 15.28 -16.96 -6.53
N ARG A 418 14.93 -16.32 -5.41
CA ARG A 418 13.94 -15.25 -5.38
C ARG A 418 14.59 -13.89 -5.67
N PRO A 419 14.04 -13.09 -6.59
CA PRO A 419 14.47 -11.71 -6.76
C PRO A 419 14.32 -10.89 -5.47
N PRO A 420 15.16 -9.84 -5.28
CA PRO A 420 14.97 -8.80 -4.28
C PRO A 420 13.53 -8.26 -4.25
N SER A 421 13.10 -7.67 -3.15
CA SER A 421 11.79 -7.02 -3.11
C SER A 421 11.72 -5.83 -2.17
N SER A 422 10.92 -4.82 -2.54
CA SER A 422 10.54 -3.71 -1.65
C SER A 422 9.33 -4.01 -0.78
N MET A 423 8.71 -5.19 -0.91
CA MET A 423 7.54 -5.62 -0.13
C MET A 423 7.89 -5.73 1.37
N VAL A 424 7.13 -5.04 2.23
CA VAL A 424 7.29 -5.07 3.71
C VAL A 424 5.96 -5.23 4.47
N PRO A 425 5.14 -6.27 4.18
CA PRO A 425 3.96 -6.58 4.99
C PRO A 425 4.38 -6.89 6.42
N SER A 426 4.00 -6.07 7.38
CA SER A 426 4.58 -6.03 8.73
C SER A 426 3.52 -5.96 9.82
N ILE A 427 3.86 -6.40 11.01
CA ILE A 427 2.98 -6.33 12.20
C ILE A 427 3.79 -5.76 13.36
N LEU A 428 3.30 -4.69 13.97
CA LEU A 428 3.85 -4.19 15.23
C LEU A 428 2.99 -4.68 16.39
N VAL A 429 3.63 -5.23 17.42
CA VAL A 429 2.95 -5.76 18.61
C VAL A 429 3.49 -5.08 19.86
N ASN A 430 2.60 -4.53 20.68
CA ASN A 430 2.91 -4.14 22.06
C ASN A 430 2.31 -5.20 22.99
N ALA A 431 3.15 -6.07 23.53
CA ALA A 431 2.72 -7.18 24.37
C ALA A 431 2.15 -6.71 25.72
N ALA A 432 2.63 -5.60 26.27
CA ALA A 432 2.20 -5.07 27.57
C ALA A 432 0.80 -4.43 27.51
N GLN A 433 0.45 -3.79 26.39
CA GLN A 433 -0.86 -3.16 26.16
C GLN A 433 -1.83 -4.05 25.35
N GLY A 434 -1.37 -5.18 24.81
CA GLY A 434 -2.12 -6.05 23.91
C GLY A 434 -2.39 -5.46 22.52
N SER A 435 -1.98 -4.21 22.25
CA SER A 435 -2.26 -3.50 21.01
C SER A 435 -1.39 -3.98 19.85
N LYS A 436 -1.94 -3.87 18.63
CA LYS A 436 -1.26 -4.26 17.38
C LYS A 436 -1.51 -3.21 16.30
N LEU A 437 -0.54 -3.04 15.41
CA LEU A 437 -0.67 -2.31 14.15
C LEU A 437 -0.28 -3.25 13.01
N VAL A 438 -1.23 -3.56 12.13
CA VAL A 438 -1.02 -4.39 10.94
C VAL A 438 -0.77 -3.45 9.77
N ILE A 439 0.39 -3.50 9.12
CA ILE A 439 0.81 -2.50 8.11
C ILE A 439 1.73 -3.06 7.04
N GLY A 440 1.43 -2.76 5.79
CA GLY A 440 2.40 -2.82 4.68
C GLY A 440 2.09 -1.67 3.72
N GLY A 441 2.38 -1.85 2.44
CA GLY A 441 2.06 -0.85 1.43
C GLY A 441 2.21 -1.35 0.00
N ALA A 442 1.81 -0.49 -0.94
CA ALA A 442 1.86 -0.68 -2.38
C ALA A 442 2.72 0.40 -3.07
N GLY A 443 3.07 0.19 -4.34
CA GLY A 443 3.84 1.16 -5.15
C GLY A 443 5.30 0.78 -5.40
N GLY A 444 5.64 -0.52 -5.33
CA GLY A 444 6.99 -1.03 -5.60
C GLY A 444 8.06 -0.38 -4.72
N GLU A 445 8.96 0.37 -5.33
CA GLU A 445 10.05 1.07 -4.64
C GLU A 445 9.62 2.09 -3.58
N LEU A 446 8.38 2.58 -3.65
CA LEU A 446 7.81 3.52 -2.68
C LEU A 446 7.50 2.85 -1.34
N ILE A 447 7.30 1.53 -1.29
CA ILE A 447 6.71 0.80 -0.16
C ILE A 447 7.53 0.99 1.13
N ILE A 448 8.85 0.78 1.08
CA ILE A 448 9.72 0.94 2.26
C ILE A 448 9.67 2.38 2.77
N SER A 449 9.74 3.38 1.87
CA SER A 449 9.64 4.79 2.27
C SER A 449 8.26 5.13 2.84
N ALA A 450 7.16 4.64 2.26
CA ALA A 450 5.80 4.94 2.72
C ALA A 450 5.53 4.31 4.10
N VAL A 451 5.87 3.04 4.28
CA VAL A 451 5.67 2.31 5.54
C VAL A 451 6.51 2.90 6.67
N ALA A 452 7.75 3.29 6.39
CA ALA A 452 8.63 3.96 7.37
C ALA A 452 8.18 5.38 7.73
N GLN A 453 7.34 6.04 6.92
CA GLN A 453 7.30 7.49 6.89
C GLN A 453 6.57 8.18 8.04
N VAL A 454 6.88 9.48 8.10
CA VAL A 454 6.47 10.45 9.11
C VAL A 454 5.89 11.67 8.42
N SER A 455 4.74 12.11 8.91
CA SER A 455 3.88 13.15 8.37
C SER A 455 3.00 13.69 9.50
N LEU A 456 3.21 14.94 9.93
CA LEU A 456 2.66 15.47 11.20
C LEU A 456 1.20 15.97 11.12
N GLY A 457 0.30 15.42 11.95
CA GLY A 457 -1.05 15.98 12.14
C GLY A 457 -1.95 15.27 13.19
N ALA A 458 -2.59 16.06 14.07
CA ALA A 458 -3.68 15.72 15.00
C ALA A 458 -3.45 14.66 16.14
N PRO A 459 -3.97 14.89 17.37
CA PRO A 459 -3.84 13.97 18.49
C PRO A 459 -5.08 13.06 18.70
N GLY A 460 -4.85 11.77 18.97
CA GLY A 460 -5.85 10.97 19.71
C GLY A 460 -5.80 9.44 19.55
N TRP A 461 -6.30 8.78 20.59
CA TRP A 461 -6.76 7.39 20.64
C TRP A 461 -5.71 6.28 20.47
N GLY A 462 -5.56 5.51 21.55
CA GLY A 462 -4.90 4.21 21.60
C GLY A 462 -5.91 3.08 21.52
N GLY A 463 -5.65 2.13 20.62
CA GLY A 463 -6.43 0.92 20.37
C GLY A 463 -5.67 0.03 19.36
N PRO A 464 -6.12 -1.21 19.09
CA PRO A 464 -5.60 -2.03 18.00
C PRO A 464 -6.08 -1.50 16.63
N VAL A 465 -5.23 -1.57 15.59
CA VAL A 465 -5.47 -0.86 14.31
C VAL A 465 -4.91 -1.63 13.09
N VAL A 466 -5.53 -1.44 11.92
CA VAL A 466 -5.24 -2.13 10.65
C VAL A 466 -5.00 -1.12 9.51
N LEU A 467 -4.01 -1.37 8.64
CA LEU A 467 -3.68 -0.54 7.48
C LEU A 467 -3.70 -1.35 6.17
N GLY A 468 -4.76 -1.17 5.38
CA GLY A 468 -4.88 -1.68 4.00
C GLY A 468 -5.73 -0.74 3.16
N GLY A 469 -5.23 -0.32 1.99
CA GLY A 469 -5.92 0.67 1.16
C GLY A 469 -5.42 0.74 -0.28
N VAL A 470 -6.38 0.83 -1.20
CA VAL A 470 -6.23 1.26 -2.60
C VAL A 470 -7.34 2.28 -2.87
N GLY A 471 -7.00 3.52 -3.20
CA GLY A 471 -7.91 4.68 -3.20
C GLY A 471 -7.15 6.02 -3.28
N GLU A 472 -7.67 6.95 -4.09
CA GLU A 472 -6.97 8.12 -4.65
C GLU A 472 -6.78 9.32 -3.70
N GLY A 473 -5.80 10.17 -4.03
CA GLY A 473 -5.68 11.57 -3.62
C GLY A 473 -5.60 12.47 -4.85
N SER A 474 -6.19 13.67 -4.80
CA SER A 474 -6.59 14.42 -6.00
C SER A 474 -5.54 15.38 -6.61
N TRP A 475 -5.34 15.26 -7.92
CA TRP A 475 -4.83 16.28 -8.88
C TRP A 475 -3.41 16.86 -8.65
N CYS A 476 -2.44 16.35 -9.41
CA CYS A 476 -1.12 16.96 -9.62
C CYS A 476 -0.83 17.19 -11.13
N PRO A 477 -0.20 18.33 -11.56
CA PRO A 477 0.08 18.57 -12.99
C PRO A 477 1.22 17.71 -13.58
N SER A 478 2.02 17.03 -12.76
CA SER A 478 3.13 16.17 -13.20
C SER A 478 2.69 14.70 -13.20
N LEU A 479 2.30 14.23 -14.39
CA LEU A 479 1.80 12.88 -14.66
C LEU A 479 2.57 11.76 -13.94
N LEU A 480 1.81 10.83 -13.35
CA LEU A 480 2.21 9.49 -12.84
C LEU A 480 2.98 9.40 -11.51
N ALA A 481 3.45 10.49 -10.90
CA ALA A 481 4.23 10.41 -9.66
C ALA A 481 3.40 10.43 -8.36
N CYS A 482 2.27 11.14 -8.33
CA CYS A 482 1.52 11.43 -7.09
C CYS A 482 0.21 10.64 -6.93
N ASP A 483 -0.44 10.23 -8.02
CA ASP A 483 -1.81 9.69 -7.97
C ASP A 483 -1.88 8.23 -7.46
N LEU A 484 -0.72 7.63 -7.13
CA LEU A 484 -0.59 6.29 -6.55
C LEU A 484 -0.44 6.26 -5.02
N LEU A 485 -0.49 7.43 -4.39
CA LEU A 485 -0.24 7.57 -2.95
C LEU A 485 -1.54 7.31 -2.17
N SER A 486 -1.84 6.02 -2.08
CA SER A 486 -2.95 5.46 -1.31
C SER A 486 -2.46 5.03 0.09
N PRO A 487 -3.30 5.07 1.14
CA PRO A 487 -2.79 5.36 2.47
C PRO A 487 -2.32 4.11 3.22
N CYS A 488 -1.03 3.81 3.04
CA CYS A 488 -0.30 2.75 3.70
C CYS A 488 1.00 3.33 4.29
N GLN A 489 0.83 4.28 5.20
CA GLN A 489 1.85 5.14 5.80
C GLN A 489 1.48 5.34 7.27
N ALA A 490 2.37 5.09 8.25
CA ALA A 490 2.16 5.56 9.65
C ALA A 490 3.23 5.18 10.69
N ILE A 491 4.26 4.33 10.49
CA ILE A 491 4.98 3.73 11.65
C ILE A 491 5.50 4.79 12.63
N VAL A 492 6.27 5.77 12.15
CA VAL A 492 6.82 6.81 13.04
C VAL A 492 5.73 7.78 13.51
N ASN A 493 4.74 8.08 12.66
CA ASN A 493 3.59 8.91 13.02
C ASN A 493 2.83 8.36 14.22
N LYS A 494 2.55 7.06 14.21
CA LYS A 494 1.81 6.43 15.28
C LYS A 494 2.67 6.27 16.53
N LEU A 495 3.92 5.81 16.38
CA LEU A 495 4.79 5.47 17.50
C LEU A 495 5.43 6.69 18.20
N TRP A 496 6.08 7.58 17.44
CA TRP A 496 6.91 8.65 18.02
C TRP A 496 6.16 9.98 18.16
N LEU A 497 5.13 10.19 17.33
CA LEU A 497 4.35 11.44 17.31
C LEU A 497 2.97 11.33 17.96
N GLY A 498 2.48 10.10 18.16
CA GLY A 498 1.21 9.81 18.80
C GLY A 498 -0.01 10.30 18.02
N LEU A 499 0.07 10.27 16.68
CA LEU A 499 -1.04 10.66 15.82
C LEU A 499 -2.16 9.59 15.85
N ASP A 500 -3.37 9.99 15.48
CA ASP A 500 -4.41 9.01 15.12
C ASP A 500 -4.09 8.36 13.75
N LEU A 501 -4.75 7.25 13.43
CA LEU A 501 -4.45 6.52 12.20
C LEU A 501 -4.80 7.33 10.94
N GLN A 502 -5.98 7.94 10.91
CA GLN A 502 -6.50 8.63 9.74
C GLN A 502 -5.65 9.87 9.43
N ALA A 503 -5.21 10.57 10.47
CA ALA A 503 -4.29 11.69 10.31
C ALA A 503 -2.87 11.24 9.91
N ALA A 504 -2.38 10.09 10.40
CA ALA A 504 -1.11 9.50 9.97
C ALA A 504 -1.13 9.01 8.50
N ILE A 505 -2.30 8.55 8.05
CA ILE A 505 -2.65 8.12 6.69
C ILE A 505 -2.70 9.30 5.71
N ALA A 506 -3.33 10.41 6.13
CA ALA A 506 -3.70 11.52 5.25
C ALA A 506 -2.64 12.63 5.19
N ALA A 507 -1.50 12.43 5.84
CA ALA A 507 -0.50 13.47 6.01
C ALA A 507 0.66 13.31 5.00
N PRO A 508 1.15 14.41 4.39
CA PRO A 508 1.88 14.35 3.12
C PRO A 508 3.20 13.58 3.19
N ILE A 509 3.49 12.80 2.16
CA ILE A 509 4.76 12.06 2.03
C ILE A 509 5.74 12.65 1.03
N LEU A 510 6.98 12.20 1.20
CA LEU A 510 8.11 12.36 0.31
C LEU A 510 8.65 10.99 -0.17
N HIS A 511 9.50 11.00 -1.18
CA HIS A 511 10.24 9.83 -1.64
C HIS A 511 11.64 10.25 -2.13
N VAL A 512 12.57 9.31 -2.17
CA VAL A 512 13.93 9.51 -2.68
C VAL A 512 14.15 8.62 -3.90
N ASP A 513 14.28 9.23 -5.08
CA ASP A 513 14.47 8.50 -6.34
C ASP A 513 15.90 7.93 -6.50
N SER A 514 16.16 7.19 -7.59
CA SER A 514 17.50 6.62 -7.90
C SER A 514 18.58 7.66 -8.17
N LYS A 515 18.21 8.93 -8.34
CA LYS A 515 19.11 10.06 -8.54
C LYS A 515 19.28 10.87 -7.23
N GLY A 516 18.84 10.33 -6.09
CA GLY A 516 18.91 10.98 -4.78
C GLY A 516 18.03 12.23 -4.66
N ARG A 517 17.11 12.46 -5.61
CA ARG A 517 16.21 13.62 -5.62
C ARG A 517 15.01 13.33 -4.72
N VAL A 518 14.59 14.35 -3.99
CA VAL A 518 13.39 14.28 -3.15
C VAL A 518 12.17 14.64 -4.00
N GLU A 519 11.23 13.72 -4.10
CA GLU A 519 9.88 13.94 -4.62
C GLU A 519 8.93 14.08 -3.43
N TYR A 520 7.86 14.86 -3.57
CA TYR A 520 6.91 15.13 -2.49
C TYR A 520 5.53 15.44 -3.05
N GLU A 521 4.49 15.14 -2.28
CA GLU A 521 3.11 15.46 -2.66
C GLU A 521 2.88 16.98 -2.84
N PRO A 522 1.91 17.41 -3.67
CA PRO A 522 1.55 18.83 -3.80
C PRO A 522 1.04 19.47 -2.49
N SER A 523 0.53 18.63 -1.59
CA SER A 523 0.09 18.94 -0.23
C SER A 523 1.24 19.20 0.75
N PHE A 524 2.48 18.83 0.40
CA PHE A 524 3.65 18.88 1.28
C PHE A 524 4.09 20.33 1.54
N SER A 525 3.54 20.91 2.61
CA SER A 525 3.93 22.17 3.26
C SER A 525 4.45 23.28 2.32
N GLN A 526 3.57 23.83 1.47
CA GLN A 526 3.81 25.18 0.97
C GLN A 526 3.83 26.16 2.15
N VAL A 527 5.01 26.72 2.45
CA VAL A 527 5.15 27.81 3.41
C VAL A 527 4.42 29.03 2.86
N ARG A 528 3.18 29.26 3.30
CA ARG A 528 2.50 30.53 3.04
C ARG A 528 3.19 31.63 3.87
N PRO A 529 3.64 32.73 3.25
CA PRO A 529 4.08 33.90 3.99
C PRO A 529 2.94 34.42 4.89
N TRP A 530 3.28 34.85 6.11
CA TRP A 530 2.33 35.32 7.14
C TRP A 530 1.72 36.72 6.84
N SER A 531 1.41 37.01 5.58
CA SER A 531 0.95 38.34 5.13
C SER A 531 -0.35 38.35 4.32
N GLU A 532 -0.96 37.20 4.00
CA GLU A 532 -2.24 37.14 3.29
C GLU A 532 -3.31 36.34 4.05
N PRO A 533 -4.51 36.92 4.29
CA PRO A 533 -5.64 36.18 4.81
C PRO A 533 -6.18 35.20 3.76
N PRO A 534 -6.89 34.12 4.16
CA PRO A 534 -7.47 33.19 3.21
C PRO A 534 -8.47 33.89 2.28
N PRO A 535 -8.55 33.53 0.99
CA PRO A 535 -9.55 34.09 0.09
C PRO A 535 -10.95 33.67 0.57
N GLY A 536 -11.71 34.63 1.08
CA GLY A 536 -13.10 34.43 1.45
C GLY A 536 -13.91 34.02 0.22
N ARG A 537 -14.47 32.80 0.22
CA ARG A 537 -15.38 32.34 -0.82
C ARG A 537 -16.71 33.07 -0.72
N CYS A 538 -16.80 34.27 -1.30
CA CYS A 538 -18.08 34.82 -1.71
C CYS A 538 -18.64 33.96 -2.84
N LEU A 539 -19.65 33.15 -2.54
CA LEU A 539 -20.49 32.49 -3.54
C LEU A 539 -21.10 33.56 -4.45
N ARG A 540 -20.62 33.66 -5.69
CA ARG A 540 -21.25 34.46 -6.73
C ARG A 540 -21.89 33.51 -7.75
N ALA A 541 -23.21 33.42 -7.70
CA ALA A 541 -23.97 32.68 -8.70
C ALA A 541 -23.70 33.24 -10.10
N LEU A 542 -23.41 32.37 -11.06
CA LEU A 542 -23.26 32.75 -12.45
C LEU A 542 -24.64 32.93 -13.08
N GLY A 543 -24.97 34.18 -13.45
CA GLY A 543 -26.16 34.52 -14.19
C GLY A 543 -25.89 35.66 -15.16
N GLY A 544 -25.75 35.31 -16.45
CA GLY A 544 -26.00 36.16 -17.62
C GLY A 544 -25.31 37.54 -17.78
N GLY A 545 -24.51 37.67 -18.84
CA GLY A 545 -24.58 38.86 -19.71
C GLY A 545 -23.48 39.93 -19.62
N ALA A 546 -22.82 40.13 -20.77
CA ALA A 546 -22.25 41.38 -21.32
C ALA A 546 -21.19 42.20 -20.54
N SER A 547 -20.00 42.27 -21.16
CA SER A 547 -19.09 43.44 -21.31
C SER A 547 -18.80 44.42 -20.15
N ALA A 548 -17.51 44.56 -19.79
CA ALA A 548 -16.71 45.81 -19.92
C ALA A 548 -15.60 45.97 -18.85
N SER A 549 -14.40 46.29 -19.33
CA SER A 549 -13.29 47.09 -18.73
C SER A 549 -13.02 47.10 -17.21
N VAL A 550 -11.74 46.85 -16.88
CA VAL A 550 -11.10 46.96 -15.56
C VAL A 550 -11.07 48.39 -14.99
N SER A 551 -11.31 48.54 -13.68
CA SER A 551 -10.75 49.61 -12.85
C SER A 551 -10.62 49.15 -11.39
N TRP A 552 -9.53 49.49 -10.72
CA TRP A 552 -9.28 49.17 -9.31
C TRP A 552 -9.59 50.39 -8.42
N ALA A 553 -10.43 50.22 -7.39
CA ALA A 553 -10.63 51.21 -6.34
C ALA A 553 -10.82 50.55 -4.97
N ARG A 554 -10.18 51.13 -3.94
CA ARG A 554 -10.28 50.72 -2.52
C ARG A 554 -11.59 51.22 -1.91
N CYS A 555 -12.16 50.46 -0.97
CA CYS A 555 -13.13 50.98 0.01
C CYS A 555 -12.80 50.49 1.43
N ALA A 556 -12.89 51.40 2.39
CA ALA A 556 -12.76 51.16 3.83
C ALA A 556 -14.09 51.50 4.55
N LEU A 557 -14.19 51.16 5.84
CA LEU A 557 -15.43 51.17 6.63
C LEU A 557 -16.03 52.56 6.92
N ALA A 558 -17.37 52.61 7.00
CA ALA A 558 -18.16 53.34 8.00
C ALA A 558 -19.55 52.63 8.10
N LEU A 559 -19.94 52.01 9.22
CA LEU A 559 -20.51 52.59 10.45
C LEU A 559 -21.92 53.19 10.28
N GLY A 560 -22.85 52.72 11.11
CA GLY A 560 -24.19 53.27 11.29
C GLY A 560 -24.67 53.10 12.74
N THR A 561 -24.83 54.22 13.45
CA THR A 561 -25.40 54.34 14.80
C THR A 561 -26.67 55.18 14.75
N PRO A 562 -27.54 55.07 15.78
CA PRO A 562 -28.24 56.25 16.29
C PRO A 562 -28.04 56.47 17.80
N GLY A 563 -27.85 57.73 18.23
CA GLY A 563 -27.96 58.15 19.65
C GLY A 563 -29.43 58.35 20.06
N VAL A 564 -29.82 58.57 21.33
CA VAL A 564 -29.74 59.85 22.12
C VAL A 564 -30.60 59.62 23.40
N ASP A 565 -30.42 60.17 24.61
CA ASP A 565 -29.48 61.16 25.19
C ASP A 565 -29.11 60.80 26.68
N LYS A 566 -28.10 61.52 27.22
CA LYS A 566 -27.95 62.05 28.60
C LYS A 566 -28.36 61.36 29.92
N LEU A 567 -27.44 61.58 30.88
CA LEU A 567 -27.60 62.07 32.27
C LEU A 567 -27.59 61.10 33.48
N SER A 568 -26.49 61.26 34.25
CA SER A 568 -26.40 61.36 35.73
C SER A 568 -26.89 60.23 36.64
N GLY A 569 -25.98 59.81 37.54
CA GLY A 569 -26.29 59.82 38.98
C GLY A 569 -26.26 58.50 39.74
N GLY A 570 -25.16 58.24 40.46
CA GLY A 570 -25.16 57.77 41.85
C GLY A 570 -25.63 56.33 42.20
N GLY A 571 -24.85 55.66 43.05
CA GLY A 571 -25.44 54.84 44.13
C GLY A 571 -24.99 53.37 44.22
N THR A 572 -24.32 53.07 45.34
CA THR A 572 -24.54 51.85 46.17
C THR A 572 -24.46 50.44 45.55
N ARG A 573 -23.27 49.84 45.75
CA ARG A 573 -23.02 48.48 46.30
C ARG A 573 -23.99 48.05 47.44
N PRO A 574 -24.03 46.77 47.93
CA PRO A 574 -23.46 45.49 47.42
C PRO A 574 -24.31 44.19 47.70
N VAL A 575 -23.75 42.98 47.44
CA VAL A 575 -24.03 41.66 48.13
C VAL A 575 -25.43 41.03 47.82
N SER A 576 -25.74 39.71 47.77
CA SER A 576 -25.13 38.40 48.13
C SER A 576 -25.76 37.22 47.34
N TRP A 577 -25.02 36.11 47.16
CA TRP A 577 -25.56 34.71 47.12
C TRP A 577 -25.62 34.17 48.58
N PRO A 578 -26.41 33.14 48.99
CA PRO A 578 -26.60 31.86 48.27
C PRO A 578 -27.92 31.07 48.53
N SER A 579 -28.01 29.82 48.03
CA SER A 579 -28.28 28.56 48.79
C SER A 579 -29.15 27.50 48.09
N ASN A 580 -28.92 26.23 48.46
CA ASN A 580 -29.54 25.01 47.91
C ASN A 580 -30.85 24.61 48.62
N GLN A 581 -31.70 23.84 47.91
CA GLN A 581 -32.27 22.52 48.28
C GLN A 581 -33.75 22.36 47.86
N GLY A 582 -34.15 21.13 47.48
CA GLY A 582 -35.56 20.76 47.31
C GLY A 582 -35.77 19.50 46.46
N GLN A 583 -36.22 18.41 47.09
CA GLN A 583 -36.50 17.11 46.46
C GLN A 583 -37.85 17.09 45.71
N GLY A 584 -38.02 16.14 44.79
CA GLY A 584 -39.33 15.74 44.27
C GLY A 584 -39.23 14.52 43.33
N GLY A 585 -39.72 13.36 43.77
CA GLY A 585 -39.76 12.13 42.96
C GLY A 585 -41.19 11.65 42.72
N VAL A 586 -41.43 10.97 41.60
CA VAL A 586 -42.70 10.28 41.30
C VAL A 586 -42.40 8.94 40.64
N HIS A 587 -43.06 7.87 41.14
CA HIS A 587 -43.08 6.54 40.52
C HIS A 587 -44.17 6.46 39.44
N THR A 588 -43.87 5.78 38.33
CA THR A 588 -44.85 4.95 37.60
C THR A 588 -44.15 3.78 36.91
N SER A 589 -44.85 2.64 36.82
CA SER A 589 -44.37 1.40 36.19
C SER A 589 -45.34 0.94 35.11
N ALA A 590 -44.85 0.59 33.92
CA ALA A 590 -45.55 -0.26 32.95
C ALA A 590 -44.55 -0.93 31.99
N ARG A 591 -44.93 -2.06 31.38
CA ARG A 591 -44.05 -2.95 30.60
C ARG A 591 -44.29 -2.86 29.08
N LEU A 592 -43.32 -3.38 28.33
CA LEU A 592 -43.42 -4.01 26.98
C LEU A 592 -43.68 -3.11 25.76
N GLY A 593 -42.81 -3.26 24.75
CA GLY A 593 -42.99 -2.72 23.39
C GLY A 593 -41.68 -2.72 22.60
N SER A 594 -41.59 -3.52 21.53
CA SER A 594 -40.41 -3.60 20.64
C SER A 594 -40.32 -2.39 19.68
N PRO A 595 -39.14 -2.08 19.09
CA PRO A 595 -38.94 -0.83 18.37
C PRO A 595 -39.25 -0.91 16.87
N ALA A 596 -39.85 0.16 16.34
CA ALA A 596 -39.88 0.53 14.92
C ALA A 596 -40.36 2.00 14.80
N PRO A 597 -40.18 2.67 13.64
CA PRO A 597 -38.94 2.82 12.89
C PRO A 597 -38.59 4.34 12.74
N TRP A 598 -37.33 4.68 12.51
CA TRP A 598 -36.97 6.04 12.08
C TRP A 598 -36.64 6.06 10.58
N PHE A 599 -37.21 7.06 9.90
CA PHE A 599 -37.48 7.04 8.47
C PHE A 599 -36.25 7.31 7.60
N LEU A 600 -36.22 6.64 6.44
CA LEU A 600 -35.52 7.14 5.24
C LEU A 600 -36.07 8.52 4.86
N LEU A 601 -35.17 9.45 4.50
CA LEU A 601 -35.55 10.69 3.83
C LEU A 601 -34.59 10.96 2.68
N CYS A 602 -34.85 10.29 1.55
CA CYS A 602 -34.19 10.57 0.29
C CYS A 602 -34.75 11.86 -0.31
N LEU A 603 -33.89 12.87 -0.48
CA LEU A 603 -34.13 13.99 -1.38
C LEU A 603 -32.91 14.17 -2.28
N GLY A 604 -32.92 13.47 -3.41
CA GLY A 604 -32.04 13.79 -4.52
C GLY A 604 -32.60 14.97 -5.32
N HIS A 605 -31.72 15.81 -5.85
CA HIS A 605 -32.00 16.66 -7.00
C HIS A 605 -30.76 16.71 -7.88
N SER A 606 -30.95 16.42 -9.17
CA SER A 606 -29.92 16.45 -10.19
C SER A 606 -29.53 17.89 -10.53
N PHE A 607 -28.26 18.10 -10.90
CA PHE A 607 -27.87 18.69 -12.19
C PHE A 607 -26.39 18.38 -12.49
#